data_AF-A0A2V7V7V4-F1
#
_entry.id   AF-A0A2V7V7V4-F1
#
_cell.length_a   1.000
_cell.length_b   1.000
_cell.length_c   1.000
_cell.angle_alpha   90.00
_cell.angle_beta   90.00
_cell.angle_gamma   90.00
#
_symmetry.space_group_name_H-M   'P 1'
#
loop_
_entity.id
_entity.type
_entity.pdbx_description
1 polymer ?
#
loop_
_entity_poly.entity_id
_entity_poly.type
_entity_poly.pdbx_seq_one_letter_code
_entity_poly.pdbx_strand_id
1 'polypeptide(L)'
;MTAAGAALATTLTCAPFERADRRGGTRVVMRCESERALVDFDPEGLDVRERDAFVRLADRGIADLEGLLAPSGAVPPRTERIRYVVSRRVDMSRAYGRTVLLPLERVKSQSAPYLHETVHALLRTPHRSTWLSEGLACYLESWVAENVGGYDAHVFTRAGDHGIHEAARRYLRTPPGREVLPWVGAPGEPPSLEEDRAGVARPFYVLAHSFTKYLVDRLGLGAVVRLTTGADPEQALEALSGREVAAWRAEWLSRGESSRSSGARAGARAPSLRSSPRARSATRGGP
;
A
#
# COMPACT_ATOMS: atom_id res chain seq x y z
N MET A 1 4.29 -34.12 10.73
CA MET A 1 5.66 -33.63 10.97
C MET A 1 5.73 -32.20 10.46
N THR A 2 5.68 -31.24 11.37
CA THR A 2 5.78 -29.81 11.06
C THR A 2 7.27 -29.45 10.93
N ALA A 3 7.70 -29.10 9.73
CA ALA A 3 9.01 -28.50 9.52
C ALA A 3 8.97 -27.07 10.10
N ALA A 4 9.56 -26.89 11.27
CA ALA A 4 9.94 -25.57 11.76
C ALA A 4 11.02 -25.04 10.81
N GLY A 5 10.61 -24.19 9.87
CA GLY A 5 11.55 -23.44 9.04
C GLY A 5 12.37 -22.54 9.95
N ALA A 6 13.67 -22.81 10.04
CA ALA A 6 14.61 -21.91 10.68
C ALA A 6 14.49 -20.54 9.97
N ALA A 7 14.05 -19.52 10.71
CA ALA A 7 14.12 -18.15 10.23
C ALA A 7 15.61 -17.84 10.00
N LEU A 8 16.02 -17.76 8.73
CA LEU A 8 17.35 -17.26 8.37
C LEU A 8 17.47 -15.87 9.00
N ALA A 9 18.44 -15.71 9.89
CA ALA A 9 18.69 -14.42 10.52
C ALA A 9 19.02 -13.41 9.42
N THR A 10 18.13 -12.44 9.19
CA THR A 10 18.40 -11.33 8.27
C THR A 10 19.68 -10.65 8.72
N THR A 11 20.73 -10.77 7.92
CA THR A 11 22.02 -10.13 8.23
C THR A 11 21.82 -8.63 8.07
N LEU A 12 21.94 -7.90 9.17
CA LEU A 12 21.76 -6.47 9.23
C LEU A 12 23.12 -5.81 9.41
N THR A 13 23.48 -4.92 8.51
CA THR A 13 24.75 -4.18 8.56
C THR A 13 24.47 -2.70 8.68
N CYS A 14 24.92 -2.07 9.78
CA CYS A 14 24.83 -0.62 9.98
C CYS A 14 26.22 0.02 10.01
N ALA A 15 26.41 1.10 9.27
CA ALA A 15 27.64 1.88 9.30
C ALA A 15 27.36 3.38 9.06
N PRO A 16 28.21 4.27 9.60
CA PRO A 16 28.23 5.67 9.18
C PRO A 16 28.45 5.77 7.65
N PHE A 17 27.72 6.65 6.99
CA PHE A 17 27.79 6.86 5.55
C PHE A 17 27.70 8.35 5.21
N GLU A 18 28.61 8.84 4.38
CA GLU A 18 28.55 10.22 3.88
C GLU A 18 27.55 10.34 2.74
N ARG A 19 26.55 11.19 2.93
CA ARG A 19 25.50 11.46 1.97
C ARG A 19 25.54 12.92 1.55
N ALA A 20 25.44 13.17 0.25
CA ALA A 20 25.22 14.51 -0.26
C ALA A 20 23.92 15.12 0.30
N ASP A 21 24.03 16.32 0.87
CA ASP A 21 22.92 17.19 1.22
C ASP A 21 22.40 17.87 -0.06
N ARG A 22 21.08 18.11 -0.13
CA ARG A 22 20.45 18.84 -1.24
C ARG A 22 20.98 20.27 -1.38
N ARG A 23 21.59 20.83 -0.33
CA ARG A 23 22.23 22.15 -0.34
C ARG A 23 23.71 22.14 -0.76
N GLY A 24 24.20 21.02 -1.32
CA GLY A 24 25.58 20.91 -1.82
C GLY A 24 26.64 20.58 -0.76
N GLY A 25 26.25 20.29 0.48
CA GLY A 25 27.14 19.78 1.53
C GLY A 25 27.19 18.24 1.57
N THR A 26 27.98 17.69 2.48
CA THR A 26 27.92 16.27 2.88
C THR A 26 27.41 16.17 4.32
N ARG A 27 26.67 15.10 4.61
CA ARG A 27 26.22 14.77 5.96
C ARG A 27 26.47 13.31 6.25
N VAL A 28 26.90 13.01 7.47
CA VAL A 28 26.99 11.63 7.93
C VAL A 28 25.59 11.17 8.35
N VAL A 29 25.16 10.03 7.83
CA VAL A 29 23.96 9.30 8.26
C VAL A 29 24.37 7.95 8.80
N MET A 30 23.52 7.33 9.63
CA MET A 30 23.66 5.91 9.94
C MET A 30 22.90 5.12 8.87
N ARG A 31 23.63 4.42 8.00
CA ARG A 31 23.04 3.57 6.97
C ARG A 31 22.99 2.14 7.46
N CYS A 32 21.80 1.56 7.45
CA CYS A 32 21.56 0.16 7.74
C CYS A 32 21.01 -0.56 6.52
N GLU A 33 21.47 -1.78 6.27
CA GLU A 33 21.06 -2.57 5.11
C GLU A 33 20.51 -3.93 5.54
N SER A 34 19.54 -4.42 4.77
CA SER A 34 19.01 -5.79 4.84
C SER A 34 18.94 -6.39 3.43
N GLU A 35 18.24 -7.52 3.26
CA GLU A 35 18.03 -8.12 1.94
C GLU A 35 17.28 -7.16 1.00
N ARG A 36 16.16 -6.59 1.47
CA ARG A 36 15.22 -5.78 0.67
C ARG A 36 15.28 -4.28 0.94
N ALA A 37 15.81 -3.85 2.09
CA ALA A 37 15.77 -2.46 2.53
C ALA A 37 17.17 -1.84 2.68
N LEU A 38 17.24 -0.54 2.37
CA LEU A 38 18.39 0.32 2.63
C LEU A 38 17.90 1.55 3.43
N VAL A 39 18.21 1.64 4.71
CA VAL A 39 17.66 2.69 5.58
C VAL A 39 18.74 3.67 6.01
N ASP A 40 18.58 4.94 5.65
CA ASP A 40 19.38 6.05 6.16
C ASP A 40 18.67 6.70 7.36
N PHE A 41 19.29 6.65 8.53
CA PHE A 41 18.83 7.36 9.73
C PHE A 41 19.67 8.61 9.99
N ASP A 42 19.04 9.65 10.54
CA ASP A 42 19.79 10.71 11.21
C ASP A 42 20.61 10.11 12.38
N PRO A 43 21.88 10.48 12.59
CA PRO A 43 22.80 9.79 13.51
C PRO A 43 22.33 9.66 14.96
N GLU A 44 21.63 10.69 15.44
CA GLU A 44 21.12 10.80 16.82
C GLU A 44 19.60 10.65 16.89
N GLY A 45 19.00 10.09 15.83
CA GLY A 45 17.55 10.01 15.70
C GLY A 45 16.95 8.88 16.53
N LEU A 46 17.38 7.66 16.26
CA LEU A 46 16.95 6.41 16.89
C LEU A 46 18.14 5.73 17.57
N ASP A 47 17.93 4.99 18.65
CA ASP A 47 18.98 4.15 19.23
C ASP A 47 19.24 2.88 18.37
N VAL A 48 20.23 2.07 18.74
CA VAL A 48 20.60 0.85 17.99
C VAL A 48 19.42 -0.13 17.89
N ARG A 49 18.67 -0.35 18.98
CA ARG A 49 17.57 -1.30 19.03
C ARG A 49 16.40 -0.82 18.17
N GLU A 50 16.08 0.47 18.24
CA GLU A 50 15.04 1.11 17.44
C GLU A 50 15.37 1.05 15.94
N ARG A 51 16.62 1.35 15.54
CA ARG A 51 17.07 1.23 14.14
C ARG A 51 16.95 -0.20 13.63
N ASP A 52 17.48 -1.15 14.39
CA ASP A 52 17.45 -2.56 14.04
C ASP A 52 16.01 -3.08 13.91
N ALA A 53 15.12 -2.68 14.83
CA ALA A 53 13.71 -3.01 14.78
C ALA A 53 13.04 -2.45 13.53
N PHE A 54 13.30 -1.18 13.19
CA PHE A 54 12.72 -0.56 12.00
C PHE A 54 13.25 -1.17 10.69
N VAL A 55 14.55 -1.48 10.59
CA VAL A 55 15.10 -2.10 9.38
C VAL A 55 14.48 -3.48 9.15
N ARG A 56 14.35 -4.30 10.20
CA ARG A 56 13.66 -5.61 10.10
C ARG A 56 12.18 -5.45 9.76
N LEU A 57 11.52 -4.45 10.33
CA LEU A 57 10.13 -4.13 10.01
C LEU A 57 9.96 -3.74 8.53
N ALA A 58 10.83 -2.87 8.01
CA ALA A 58 10.81 -2.46 6.61
C ALA A 58 11.10 -3.64 5.68
N ASP A 59 12.14 -4.43 5.95
CA ASP A 59 12.50 -5.61 5.15
C ASP A 59 11.32 -6.60 5.05
N ARG A 60 10.70 -6.91 6.19
CA ARG A 60 9.54 -7.81 6.25
C ARG A 60 8.33 -7.21 5.54
N GLY A 61 8.03 -5.93 5.75
CA GLY A 61 6.92 -5.24 5.09
C GLY A 61 7.06 -5.24 3.56
N ILE A 62 8.27 -5.08 3.03
CA ILE A 62 8.53 -5.23 1.59
C ILE A 62 8.26 -6.67 1.16
N ALA A 63 8.79 -7.66 1.86
CA ALA A 63 8.59 -9.08 1.52
C ALA A 63 7.10 -9.46 1.50
N ASP A 64 6.34 -9.01 2.50
CA ASP A 64 4.91 -9.26 2.62
C ASP A 64 4.13 -8.62 1.45
N LEU A 65 4.45 -7.36 1.11
CA LEU A 65 3.86 -6.67 -0.05
C LEU A 65 4.24 -7.35 -1.37
N GLU A 66 5.51 -7.70 -1.59
CA GLU A 66 5.96 -8.43 -2.78
C GLU A 66 5.22 -9.76 -2.93
N GLY A 67 5.03 -10.50 -1.82
CA GLY A 67 4.26 -11.74 -1.80
C GLY A 67 2.80 -11.56 -2.22
N LEU A 68 2.16 -10.47 -1.80
CA LEU A 68 0.78 -10.12 -2.20
C LEU A 68 0.67 -9.68 -3.65
N LEU A 69 1.68 -8.98 -4.15
CA LEU A 69 1.69 -8.41 -5.49
C LEU A 69 2.11 -9.44 -6.55
N ALA A 70 2.94 -10.44 -6.20
CA ALA A 70 3.48 -11.42 -7.14
C ALA A 70 2.41 -12.16 -7.97
N PRO A 71 1.26 -12.63 -7.42
CA PRO A 71 0.23 -13.30 -8.20
C PRO A 71 -0.41 -12.43 -9.31
N SER A 72 -0.29 -11.10 -9.23
CA SER A 72 -0.81 -10.20 -10.28
C SER A 72 -0.04 -10.33 -11.59
N GLY A 73 1.24 -10.72 -11.53
CA GLY A 73 2.21 -10.65 -12.63
C GLY A 73 2.55 -9.23 -13.09
N ALA A 74 1.97 -8.22 -12.45
CA ALA A 74 2.04 -6.82 -12.90
C ALA A 74 3.30 -6.10 -12.39
N VAL A 75 3.88 -6.60 -11.29
CA VAL A 75 5.10 -6.06 -10.70
C VAL A 75 6.26 -6.95 -11.11
N PRO A 76 7.19 -6.47 -11.93
CA PRO A 76 8.36 -7.26 -12.28
C PRO A 76 9.17 -7.53 -11.00
N PRO A 77 9.74 -8.74 -10.84
CA PRO A 77 10.66 -8.99 -9.74
C PRO A 77 11.85 -8.03 -9.88
N ARG A 78 12.09 -7.22 -8.85
CA ARG A 78 13.20 -6.27 -8.81
C ARG A 78 14.17 -6.70 -7.72
N THR A 79 15.45 -6.69 -8.06
CA THR A 79 16.54 -7.03 -7.14
C THR A 79 17.07 -5.82 -6.38
N GLU A 80 16.70 -4.60 -6.80
CA GLU A 80 17.11 -3.37 -6.14
C GLU A 80 16.39 -3.21 -4.81
N ARG A 81 17.10 -2.79 -3.76
CA ARG A 81 16.50 -2.48 -2.46
C ARG A 81 15.60 -1.25 -2.52
N ILE A 82 14.62 -1.17 -1.62
CA ILE A 82 13.88 0.07 -1.36
C ILE A 82 14.67 0.89 -0.34
N ARG A 83 14.93 2.15 -0.68
CA ARG A 83 15.64 3.06 0.20
C ARG A 83 14.65 3.79 1.10
N TYR A 84 14.86 3.76 2.42
CA TYR A 84 14.16 4.61 3.37
C TYR A 84 15.08 5.72 3.85
N VAL A 85 14.55 6.91 3.99
CA VAL A 85 15.21 8.05 4.64
C VAL A 85 14.39 8.45 5.83
N VAL A 86 14.88 8.12 7.02
CA VAL A 86 14.22 8.41 8.29
C VAL A 86 14.95 9.59 8.94
N SER A 87 14.31 10.76 8.96
CA SER A 87 15.00 12.00 9.31
C SER A 87 14.06 13.03 9.94
N ARG A 88 14.59 13.88 10.84
CA ARG A 88 13.86 15.01 11.42
C ARG A 88 13.55 16.10 10.39
N ARG A 89 14.31 16.13 9.29
CA ARG A 89 14.10 17.07 8.17
C ARG A 89 13.01 16.62 7.19
N VAL A 90 12.39 15.46 7.43
CA VAL A 90 11.23 15.01 6.67
C VAL A 90 9.99 15.39 7.47
N ASP A 91 9.19 16.27 6.91
CA ASP A 91 7.93 16.78 7.45
C ASP A 91 6.76 15.85 7.12
N MET A 92 6.70 15.39 5.88
CA MET A 92 5.65 14.53 5.37
C MET A 92 6.22 13.26 4.75
N SER A 93 5.55 12.14 5.02
CA SER A 93 5.87 10.88 4.36
C SER A 93 5.55 10.96 2.87
N ARG A 94 6.44 10.41 2.05
CA ARG A 94 6.25 10.34 0.60
C ARG A 94 7.23 9.37 -0.05
N ALA A 95 6.84 8.82 -1.19
CA ALA A 95 7.71 8.02 -2.05
C ALA A 95 8.10 8.74 -3.34
N TYR A 96 9.33 8.50 -3.80
CA TYR A 96 9.85 8.91 -5.09
C TYR A 96 10.67 7.78 -5.70
N GLY A 97 10.16 7.18 -6.77
CA GLY A 97 10.79 5.97 -7.34
C GLY A 97 10.93 4.91 -6.25
N ARG A 98 12.13 4.39 -6.00
CA ARG A 98 12.40 3.41 -4.94
C ARG A 98 12.83 4.02 -3.60
N THR A 99 12.62 5.33 -3.40
CA THR A 99 12.98 6.02 -2.16
C THR A 99 11.73 6.43 -1.39
N VAL A 100 11.62 5.99 -0.15
CA VAL A 100 10.58 6.36 0.82
C VAL A 100 11.17 7.34 1.84
N LEU A 101 10.53 8.48 2.04
CA LEU A 101 10.91 9.47 3.05
C LEU A 101 9.94 9.34 4.22
N LEU A 102 10.45 9.23 5.45
CA LEU A 102 9.63 9.13 6.66
C LEU A 102 10.09 10.13 7.73
N PRO A 103 9.17 10.86 8.39
CA PRO A 103 9.48 11.65 9.57
C PRO A 103 9.98 10.77 10.71
N LEU A 104 11.13 11.12 11.29
CA LEU A 104 11.75 10.37 12.39
C LEU A 104 10.78 10.11 13.55
N GLU A 105 10.08 11.14 14.02
CA GLU A 105 9.19 11.06 15.19
C GLU A 105 7.99 10.13 14.95
N ARG A 106 7.56 10.01 13.69
CA ARG A 106 6.49 9.06 13.32
C ARG A 106 7.00 7.63 13.27
N VAL A 107 8.27 7.41 12.89
CA VAL A 107 8.88 6.07 12.98
C VAL A 107 9.01 5.64 14.44
N LYS A 108 9.47 6.53 15.33
CA LYS A 108 9.56 6.28 16.77
C LYS A 108 8.24 5.85 17.39
N SER A 109 7.18 6.58 17.06
CA SER A 109 5.84 6.35 17.60
C SER A 109 5.03 5.29 16.84
N GLN A 110 5.65 4.57 15.90
CA GLN A 110 4.97 3.60 15.03
C GLN A 110 3.71 4.19 14.36
N SER A 111 3.81 5.43 13.92
CA SER A 111 2.74 6.16 13.24
C SER A 111 3.16 6.61 11.84
N ALA A 112 4.33 6.23 11.34
CA ALA A 112 4.77 6.55 9.98
C ALA A 112 4.11 5.58 8.97
N PRO A 113 3.47 6.04 7.89
CA PRO A 113 2.76 5.20 6.91
C PRO A 113 3.74 4.43 5.99
N TYR A 114 4.65 3.66 6.59
CA TYR A 114 5.76 3.06 5.86
C TYR A 114 5.28 2.03 4.83
N LEU A 115 4.26 1.22 5.14
CA LEU A 115 3.68 0.26 4.19
C LEU A 115 3.03 0.99 3.01
N HIS A 116 2.27 2.05 3.28
CA HIS A 116 1.63 2.87 2.26
C HIS A 116 2.66 3.45 1.26
N GLU A 117 3.71 4.10 1.78
CA GLU A 117 4.77 4.62 0.91
C GLU A 117 5.56 3.51 0.21
N THR A 118 5.67 2.34 0.83
CA THR A 118 6.31 1.17 0.21
C THR A 118 5.50 0.66 -0.98
N VAL A 119 4.16 0.71 -0.91
CA VAL A 119 3.30 0.40 -2.05
C VAL A 119 3.61 1.34 -3.22
N HIS A 120 3.72 2.65 -2.97
CA HIS A 120 4.10 3.62 -4.01
C HIS A 120 5.53 3.40 -4.54
N ALA A 121 6.43 2.85 -3.74
CA ALA A 121 7.78 2.49 -4.18
C ALA A 121 7.84 1.19 -5.02
N LEU A 122 6.87 0.29 -4.83
CA LEU A 122 6.73 -0.97 -5.56
C LEU A 122 5.90 -0.80 -6.84
N LEU A 123 4.81 -0.05 -6.77
CA LEU A 123 3.86 0.18 -7.86
C LEU A 123 4.08 1.56 -8.46
N ARG A 124 4.37 1.60 -9.77
CA ARG A 124 4.42 2.87 -10.52
C ARG A 124 3.01 3.21 -11.00
N THR A 125 2.16 3.68 -10.10
CA THR A 125 0.81 4.07 -10.47
C THR A 125 0.85 5.34 -11.33
N PRO A 126 0.09 5.43 -12.43
CA PRO A 126 -0.04 6.67 -13.17
C PRO A 126 -0.65 7.75 -12.29
N HIS A 127 -0.09 8.96 -12.36
CA HIS A 127 -0.60 10.15 -11.65
C HIS A 127 -2.02 10.55 -12.08
N ARG A 128 -2.59 9.90 -13.10
CA ARG A 128 -3.92 10.24 -13.63
C ARG A 128 -5.07 9.76 -12.75
N SER A 129 -4.89 8.73 -11.93
CA SER A 129 -5.99 8.14 -11.15
C SER A 129 -5.60 8.05 -9.67
N THR A 130 -5.52 9.21 -9.02
CA THR A 130 -5.09 9.34 -7.61
C THR A 130 -5.94 8.49 -6.68
N TRP A 131 -7.24 8.34 -6.93
CA TRP A 131 -8.11 7.49 -6.10
C TRP A 131 -7.65 6.03 -6.06
N LEU A 132 -7.17 5.48 -7.18
CA LEU A 132 -6.73 4.09 -7.24
C LEU A 132 -5.34 3.94 -6.63
N SER A 133 -4.44 4.90 -6.90
CA SER A 133 -3.09 4.92 -6.32
C SER A 133 -3.15 4.96 -4.80
N GLU A 134 -3.82 5.96 -4.25
CA GLU A 134 -3.94 6.16 -2.80
C GLU A 134 -4.84 5.11 -2.15
N GLY A 135 -5.94 4.76 -2.82
CA GLY A 135 -6.87 3.75 -2.33
C GLY A 135 -6.23 2.37 -2.21
N LEU A 136 -5.41 1.96 -3.17
CA LEU A 136 -4.68 0.69 -3.13
C LEU A 136 -3.56 0.70 -2.09
N ALA A 137 -2.83 1.82 -1.96
CA ALA A 137 -1.81 1.97 -0.93
C ALA A 137 -2.40 1.88 0.49
N CYS A 138 -3.53 2.54 0.75
CA CYS A 138 -4.27 2.40 2.00
C CYS A 138 -4.80 0.97 2.21
N TYR A 139 -5.39 0.35 1.19
CA TYR A 139 -5.89 -1.02 1.30
C TYR A 139 -4.79 -2.01 1.67
N LEU A 140 -3.65 -1.97 0.98
CA LEU A 140 -2.53 -2.88 1.23
C LEU A 140 -1.86 -2.63 2.58
N GLU A 141 -1.69 -1.37 3.01
CA GLU A 141 -1.21 -1.03 4.35
C GLU A 141 -2.10 -1.67 5.42
N SER A 142 -3.40 -1.39 5.39
CA SER A 142 -4.34 -1.89 6.39
C SER A 142 -4.42 -3.42 6.35
N TRP A 143 -4.48 -4.03 5.16
CA TRP A 143 -4.55 -5.48 5.03
C TRP A 143 -3.30 -6.19 5.59
N VAL A 144 -2.10 -5.71 5.26
CA VAL A 144 -0.84 -6.31 5.75
C VAL A 144 -0.76 -6.18 7.27
N ALA A 145 -1.03 -4.99 7.81
CA ALA A 145 -1.01 -4.71 9.24
C ALA A 145 -1.96 -5.63 10.04
N GLU A 146 -3.14 -5.93 9.48
CA GLU A 146 -4.16 -6.73 10.15
C GLU A 146 -3.97 -8.25 9.98
N ASN A 147 -3.34 -8.71 8.91
CA ASN A 147 -3.32 -10.14 8.55
C ASN A 147 -1.94 -10.79 8.64
N VAL A 148 -0.84 -10.04 8.56
CA VAL A 148 0.51 -10.60 8.47
C VAL A 148 1.43 -10.02 9.54
N GLY A 149 1.39 -8.70 9.72
CA GLY A 149 2.18 -7.97 10.69
C GLY A 149 2.52 -6.57 10.21
N GLY A 150 3.39 -5.89 10.95
CA GLY A 150 3.64 -4.47 10.75
C GLY A 150 2.68 -3.61 11.55
N TYR A 151 2.42 -2.39 11.08
CA TYR A 151 1.44 -1.50 11.69
C TYR A 151 0.82 -0.61 10.61
N ASP A 152 -0.44 -0.21 10.83
CA ASP A 152 -1.15 0.81 10.06
C ASP A 152 -0.95 2.15 10.76
N ALA A 153 -0.52 3.17 10.02
CA ALA A 153 -0.25 4.49 10.58
C ALA A 153 -1.52 5.25 11.00
N HIS A 154 -2.70 4.75 10.61
CA HIS A 154 -4.02 5.30 10.86
C HIS A 154 -4.13 6.78 10.52
N VAL A 155 -3.45 7.21 9.45
CA VAL A 155 -3.33 8.63 9.05
C VAL A 155 -4.71 9.23 8.78
N PHE A 156 -5.59 8.46 8.13
CA PHE A 156 -6.90 8.93 7.70
C PHE A 156 -8.06 8.24 8.41
N THR A 157 -7.86 7.02 8.92
CA THR A 157 -8.89 6.27 9.64
C THR A 157 -8.27 5.27 10.61
N ARG A 158 -8.92 5.10 11.76
CA ARG A 158 -8.61 4.02 12.72
C ARG A 158 -9.39 2.73 12.46
N ALA A 159 -10.25 2.74 11.44
CA ALA A 159 -11.13 1.63 11.15
C ALA A 159 -10.40 0.46 10.45
N GLY A 160 -9.20 0.70 9.91
CA GLY A 160 -8.45 -0.28 9.12
C GLY A 160 -9.22 -0.79 7.90
N ASP A 161 -8.88 -1.98 7.41
CA ASP A 161 -9.53 -2.62 6.25
C ASP A 161 -10.91 -3.14 6.63
N HIS A 162 -11.04 -3.79 7.79
CA HIS A 162 -12.30 -4.36 8.26
C HIS A 162 -13.43 -3.32 8.42
N GLY A 163 -13.10 -2.10 8.88
CA GLY A 163 -14.06 -1.04 9.14
C GLY A 163 -14.20 0.01 8.05
N ILE A 164 -13.45 -0.10 6.93
CA ILE A 164 -13.35 0.99 5.96
C ILE A 164 -14.68 1.37 5.30
N HIS A 165 -15.52 0.38 4.97
CA HIS A 165 -16.81 0.66 4.34
C HIS A 165 -17.76 1.42 5.27
N GLU A 166 -17.68 1.17 6.58
CA GLU A 166 -18.47 1.95 7.55
C GLU A 166 -17.94 3.38 7.69
N ALA A 167 -16.62 3.54 7.76
CA ALA A 167 -15.99 4.86 7.77
C ALA A 167 -16.38 5.69 6.54
N ALA A 168 -16.35 5.07 5.35
CA ALA A 168 -16.78 5.68 4.10
C ALA A 168 -18.26 6.10 4.15
N ARG A 169 -19.17 5.24 4.63
CA ARG A 169 -20.58 5.60 4.81
C ARG A 169 -20.78 6.79 5.74
N ARG A 170 -19.95 6.94 6.79
CA ARG A 170 -20.01 8.12 7.67
C ARG A 170 -19.61 9.38 6.90
N TYR A 171 -18.53 9.33 6.12
CA TYR A 171 -18.09 10.47 5.31
C TYR A 171 -19.09 10.85 4.20
N LEU A 172 -19.73 9.90 3.53
CA LEU A 172 -20.76 10.20 2.51
C LEU A 172 -21.95 11.02 3.06
N ARG A 173 -22.14 11.03 4.39
CA ARG A 173 -23.18 11.84 5.06
C ARG A 173 -22.70 13.25 5.45
N THR A 174 -21.41 13.55 5.34
CA THR A 174 -20.86 14.87 5.68
C THR A 174 -20.69 15.73 4.42
N PRO A 175 -20.76 17.06 4.53
CA PRO A 175 -20.47 17.94 3.40
C PRO A 175 -19.08 17.68 2.77
N PRO A 176 -17.98 17.57 3.54
CA PRO A 176 -16.66 17.33 2.94
C PRO A 176 -16.55 15.98 2.21
N GLY A 177 -17.20 14.92 2.71
CA GLY A 177 -17.20 13.64 2.02
C GLY A 177 -17.98 13.67 0.70
N ARG A 178 -19.06 14.47 0.62
CA ARG A 178 -19.80 14.67 -0.64
C ARG A 178 -19.03 15.51 -1.64
N GLU A 179 -18.24 16.46 -1.16
CA GLU A 179 -17.42 17.35 -1.99
C GLU A 179 -16.31 16.60 -2.74
N VAL A 180 -15.63 15.66 -2.06
CA VAL A 180 -14.54 14.88 -2.67
C VAL A 180 -15.03 13.65 -3.46
N LEU A 181 -16.29 13.23 -3.25
CA LEU A 181 -16.86 12.03 -3.88
C LEU A 181 -16.77 11.99 -5.42
N PRO A 182 -16.90 13.10 -6.18
CA PRO A 182 -16.73 13.10 -7.63
C PRO A 182 -15.35 12.59 -8.10
N TRP A 183 -14.32 12.66 -7.26
CA TRP A 183 -12.95 12.27 -7.58
C TRP A 183 -12.66 10.78 -7.33
N VAL A 184 -13.60 10.05 -6.72
CA VAL A 184 -13.46 8.62 -6.47
C VAL A 184 -14.02 7.83 -7.65
N GLY A 185 -13.16 7.13 -8.39
CA GLY A 185 -13.53 6.45 -9.63
C GLY A 185 -13.52 7.36 -10.86
N ALA A 186 -12.79 8.48 -10.80
CA ALA A 186 -12.61 9.40 -11.91
C ALA A 186 -11.14 9.85 -11.98
N PRO A 187 -10.64 10.23 -13.17
CA PRO A 187 -9.30 10.81 -13.30
C PRO A 187 -9.12 12.10 -12.49
N GLY A 188 -7.90 12.31 -11.99
CA GLY A 188 -7.47 13.49 -11.25
C GLY A 188 -7.52 13.31 -9.72
N GLU A 189 -7.51 14.44 -9.03
CA GLU A 189 -7.52 14.53 -7.58
C GLU A 189 -8.31 15.76 -7.11
N PRO A 190 -8.92 15.74 -5.92
CA PRO A 190 -9.62 16.91 -5.40
C PRO A 190 -8.64 18.08 -5.21
N PRO A 191 -9.10 19.33 -5.44
CA PRO A 191 -8.29 20.50 -5.14
C PRO A 191 -7.95 20.52 -3.65
N SER A 192 -6.76 21.03 -3.33
CA SER A 192 -6.27 21.14 -1.95
C SER A 192 -6.00 19.79 -1.24
N LEU A 193 -5.78 18.70 -1.99
CA LEU A 193 -5.53 17.37 -1.40
C LEU A 193 -4.28 17.35 -0.49
N GLU A 194 -3.24 18.13 -0.84
CA GLU A 194 -2.02 18.22 -0.05
C GLU A 194 -2.18 19.18 1.13
N GLU A 195 -2.91 20.29 0.94
CA GLU A 195 -3.04 21.40 1.87
C GLU A 195 -4.10 21.16 2.96
N ASP A 196 -5.30 20.68 2.59
CA ASP A 196 -6.39 20.42 3.54
C ASP A 196 -6.48 18.94 3.88
N ARG A 197 -5.63 18.55 4.85
CA ARG A 197 -5.55 17.17 5.32
C ARG A 197 -6.81 16.68 6.03
N ALA A 198 -7.61 17.58 6.60
CA ALA A 198 -8.77 17.23 7.43
C ALA A 198 -10.08 17.24 6.65
N GLY A 199 -10.32 18.29 5.86
CA GLY A 199 -11.52 18.51 5.07
C GLY A 199 -11.48 17.87 3.69
N VAL A 200 -10.31 17.71 3.07
CA VAL A 200 -10.20 17.11 1.72
C VAL A 200 -9.51 15.75 1.75
N ALA A 201 -8.27 15.68 2.23
CA ALA A 201 -7.49 14.44 2.15
C ALA A 201 -8.14 13.30 2.91
N ARG A 202 -8.47 13.50 4.19
CA ARG A 202 -9.06 12.43 4.99
C ARG A 202 -10.33 11.82 4.38
N PRO A 203 -11.37 12.58 3.99
CA PRO A 203 -12.54 11.98 3.35
C PRO A 203 -12.18 11.32 2.02
N PHE A 204 -11.32 11.93 1.18
CA PHE A 204 -10.94 11.37 -0.11
C PHE A 204 -10.28 10.00 0.04
N TYR A 205 -9.25 9.89 0.88
CA TYR A 205 -8.52 8.65 1.12
C TYR A 205 -9.42 7.56 1.70
N VAL A 206 -10.33 7.91 2.63
CA VAL A 206 -11.28 6.92 3.19
C VAL A 206 -12.25 6.39 2.14
N LEU A 207 -12.78 7.25 1.27
CA LEU A 207 -13.66 6.83 0.18
C LEU A 207 -12.92 6.03 -0.89
N ALA A 208 -11.71 6.46 -1.26
CA ALA A 208 -10.83 5.80 -2.22
C ALA A 208 -10.41 4.40 -1.75
N HIS A 209 -10.01 4.26 -0.49
CA HIS A 209 -9.73 2.96 0.13
C HIS A 209 -10.98 2.07 0.10
N SER A 210 -12.14 2.57 0.56
CA SER A 210 -13.38 1.79 0.54
C SER A 210 -13.78 1.32 -0.87
N PHE A 211 -13.66 2.17 -1.88
CA PHE A 211 -13.97 1.80 -3.26
C PHE A 211 -12.96 0.79 -3.81
N THR A 212 -11.67 0.97 -3.51
CA THR A 212 -10.63 0.02 -3.92
C THR A 212 -10.83 -1.35 -3.29
N LYS A 213 -11.09 -1.40 -1.97
CA LYS A 213 -11.44 -2.64 -1.26
C LYS A 213 -12.64 -3.32 -1.92
N TYR A 214 -13.68 -2.56 -2.26
CA TYR A 214 -14.86 -3.09 -2.93
C TYR A 214 -14.51 -3.73 -4.29
N LEU A 215 -13.65 -3.11 -5.09
CA LEU A 215 -13.16 -3.70 -6.34
C LEU A 215 -12.33 -4.97 -6.08
N VAL A 216 -11.46 -4.96 -5.06
CA VAL A 216 -10.67 -6.14 -4.68
C VAL A 216 -11.57 -7.30 -4.27
N ASP A 217 -12.62 -7.05 -3.49
CA ASP A 217 -13.58 -8.07 -3.07
C ASP A 217 -14.35 -8.69 -4.26
N ARG A 218 -14.47 -7.95 -5.38
CA ARG A 218 -15.26 -8.35 -6.57
C ARG A 218 -14.43 -8.97 -7.67
N LEU A 219 -13.24 -8.41 -7.93
CA LEU A 219 -12.37 -8.74 -9.05
C LEU A 219 -11.12 -9.50 -8.61
N GLY A 220 -10.81 -9.49 -7.30
CA GLY A 220 -9.58 -10.00 -6.74
C GLY A 220 -8.43 -9.00 -6.83
N LEU A 221 -7.52 -9.08 -5.85
CA LEU A 221 -6.38 -8.15 -5.71
C LEU A 221 -5.52 -8.11 -6.98
N GLY A 222 -5.17 -9.27 -7.54
CA GLY A 222 -4.30 -9.33 -8.72
C GLY A 222 -4.87 -8.61 -9.94
N ALA A 223 -6.19 -8.57 -10.09
CA ALA A 223 -6.85 -7.83 -11.16
C ALA A 223 -6.76 -6.32 -10.92
N VAL A 224 -7.03 -5.86 -9.70
CA VAL A 224 -6.94 -4.44 -9.30
C VAL A 224 -5.51 -3.92 -9.42
N VAL A 225 -4.51 -4.70 -9.01
CA VAL A 225 -3.09 -4.36 -9.16
C VAL A 225 -2.70 -4.19 -10.63
N ARG A 226 -3.24 -4.99 -11.55
CA ARG A 226 -2.97 -4.78 -12.99
C ARG A 226 -3.50 -3.45 -13.50
N LEU A 227 -4.59 -2.94 -12.95
CA LEU A 227 -5.15 -1.63 -13.34
C LEU A 227 -4.16 -0.49 -13.08
N THR A 228 -3.29 -0.61 -12.07
CA THR A 228 -2.30 0.43 -11.74
C THR A 228 -1.09 0.45 -12.67
N THR A 229 -1.00 -0.46 -13.64
CA THR A 229 0.15 -0.54 -14.56
C THR A 229 -0.11 0.09 -15.93
N GLY A 230 -1.38 0.30 -16.30
CA GLY A 230 -1.77 0.93 -17.55
C GLY A 230 -1.87 2.45 -17.42
N ALA A 231 -1.76 3.19 -18.53
CA ALA A 231 -1.85 4.66 -18.52
C ALA A 231 -3.26 5.20 -18.20
N ASP A 232 -4.30 4.36 -18.37
CA ASP A 232 -5.70 4.69 -18.12
C ASP A 232 -6.37 3.54 -17.33
N PRO A 233 -6.28 3.58 -15.98
CA PRO A 233 -6.89 2.57 -15.12
C PRO A 233 -8.40 2.43 -15.27
N GLU A 234 -9.10 3.53 -15.57
CA GLU A 234 -10.53 3.56 -15.80
C GLU A 234 -10.92 2.75 -17.04
N GLN A 235 -10.25 3.01 -18.18
CA GLN A 235 -10.45 2.24 -19.40
C GLN A 235 -10.02 0.77 -19.21
N ALA A 236 -8.94 0.52 -18.48
CA ALA A 236 -8.49 -0.83 -18.18
C ALA A 236 -9.51 -1.61 -17.34
N LEU A 237 -10.19 -0.95 -16.38
CA LEU A 237 -11.24 -1.56 -15.58
C LEU A 237 -12.44 -1.93 -16.46
N GLU A 238 -12.82 -1.05 -17.38
CA GLU A 238 -13.91 -1.32 -18.31
C GLU A 238 -13.58 -2.50 -19.23
N ALA A 239 -12.39 -2.51 -19.84
CA ALA A 239 -11.95 -3.61 -20.69
C ALA A 239 -11.89 -4.96 -19.94
N LEU A 240 -11.46 -4.94 -18.67
CA LEU A 240 -11.38 -6.12 -17.82
C LEU A 240 -12.76 -6.66 -17.42
N SER A 241 -13.70 -5.78 -17.13
CA SER A 241 -14.96 -6.14 -16.48
C SER A 241 -16.21 -6.07 -17.38
N GLY A 242 -16.10 -5.46 -18.55
CA GLY A 242 -17.22 -5.11 -19.42
C GLY A 242 -18.15 -4.05 -18.82
N ARG A 243 -17.69 -3.30 -17.81
CA ARG A 243 -18.47 -2.29 -17.07
C ARG A 243 -17.67 -1.02 -16.90
N GLU A 244 -18.28 0.11 -17.23
CA GLU A 244 -17.72 1.42 -16.93
C GLU A 244 -17.48 1.62 -15.43
N VAL A 245 -16.48 2.42 -15.06
CA VAL A 245 -16.16 2.74 -13.66
C VAL A 245 -17.35 3.38 -12.94
N ALA A 246 -18.15 4.20 -13.65
CA ALA A 246 -19.37 4.79 -13.13
C ALA A 246 -20.38 3.74 -12.65
N ALA A 247 -20.51 2.61 -13.36
CA ALA A 247 -21.39 1.52 -12.97
C ALA A 247 -20.88 0.78 -11.72
N TRP A 248 -19.56 0.61 -11.58
CA TRP A 248 -18.95 0.07 -10.36
C TRP A 248 -19.15 0.98 -9.15
N ARG A 249 -18.95 2.28 -9.34
CA ARG A 249 -19.14 3.30 -8.30
C ARG A 249 -20.61 3.38 -7.86
N ALA A 250 -21.55 3.34 -8.80
CA ALA A 250 -22.99 3.34 -8.48
C ALA A 250 -23.38 2.12 -7.63
N GLU A 251 -22.89 0.92 -7.98
CA GLU A 251 -23.14 -0.28 -7.18
C GLU A 251 -22.49 -0.21 -5.79
N TRP A 252 -21.26 0.30 -5.70
CA TRP A 252 -20.59 0.51 -4.42
C TRP A 252 -21.38 1.44 -3.49
N LEU A 253 -21.93 2.53 -4.03
CA LEU A 253 -22.75 3.48 -3.27
C LEU A 253 -24.10 2.89 -2.84
N SER A 254 -24.77 2.12 -3.69
CA SER A 254 -26.10 1.55 -3.39
C SER A 254 -26.07 0.45 -2.32
N ARG A 255 -24.95 -0.26 -2.18
CA ARG A 255 -24.77 -1.26 -1.11
C ARG A 255 -24.80 -0.64 0.29
N GLY A 256 -24.55 0.65 0.42
CA GLY A 256 -24.71 1.39 1.68
C GLY A 256 -26.16 1.44 2.18
N GLU A 257 -27.14 1.24 1.29
CA GLU A 257 -28.56 1.27 1.60
C GLU A 257 -29.10 -0.15 1.94
N SER A 258 -28.57 -1.18 1.27
CA SER A 258 -29.08 -2.56 1.37
C SER A 258 -28.58 -3.33 2.60
N SER A 259 -27.48 -2.94 3.23
CA SER A 259 -26.99 -3.61 4.46
C SER A 259 -27.82 -3.34 5.73
N ARG A 260 -28.91 -2.57 5.62
CA ARG A 260 -29.90 -2.40 6.72
C ARG A 260 -30.89 -3.55 6.85
N SER A 261 -30.95 -4.49 5.89
CA SER A 261 -31.95 -5.59 5.88
C SER A 261 -31.39 -7.01 5.98
N SER A 262 -30.08 -7.23 6.04
CA SER A 262 -29.53 -8.58 6.11
C SER A 262 -28.26 -8.65 6.97
N GLY A 263 -28.44 -8.89 8.27
CA GLY A 263 -27.36 -9.32 9.14
C GLY A 263 -27.05 -10.80 8.93
N ALA A 264 -25.97 -11.13 8.19
CA ALA A 264 -25.30 -12.44 8.28
C ALA A 264 -23.93 -12.41 7.58
N ARG A 265 -22.89 -12.64 8.39
CA ARG A 265 -21.52 -13.09 8.10
C ARG A 265 -21.12 -13.30 6.62
N ALA A 266 -20.20 -12.46 6.15
CA ALA A 266 -19.20 -12.85 5.16
C ALA A 266 -17.83 -12.86 5.84
N GLY A 267 -17.35 -14.05 6.19
CA GLY A 267 -15.96 -14.22 6.59
C GLY A 267 -15.08 -13.90 5.38
N ALA A 268 -14.13 -12.98 5.56
CA ALA A 268 -13.11 -12.71 4.57
C ALA A 268 -12.37 -14.01 4.26
N ARG A 269 -12.61 -14.59 3.08
CA ARG A 269 -11.71 -15.60 2.55
C ARG A 269 -10.44 -14.86 2.17
N ALA A 270 -9.30 -15.29 2.73
CA ALA A 270 -7.99 -14.89 2.26
C ALA A 270 -7.96 -14.95 0.71
N PRO A 271 -7.34 -13.98 0.02
CA PRO A 271 -7.15 -14.07 -1.42
C PRO A 271 -6.51 -15.43 -1.72
N SER A 272 -7.27 -16.27 -2.41
CA SER A 272 -6.93 -17.66 -2.67
C SER A 272 -5.66 -17.71 -3.53
N LEU A 273 -4.51 -17.99 -2.89
CA LEU A 273 -3.29 -18.46 -3.54
C LEU A 273 -3.53 -19.89 -4.10
N ARG A 274 -4.42 -20.03 -5.09
CA ARG A 274 -4.58 -21.31 -5.80
C ARG A 274 -3.45 -21.41 -6.80
N SER A 275 -2.58 -22.38 -6.54
CA SER A 275 -1.51 -22.84 -7.41
C SER A 275 -2.07 -23.17 -8.79
N SER A 276 -1.47 -22.61 -9.85
CA SER A 276 -1.72 -23.06 -11.22
C SER A 276 -1.45 -24.56 -11.35
N PRO A 277 -2.23 -25.30 -12.17
CA PRO A 277 -2.01 -26.71 -12.38
C PRO A 277 -0.68 -26.94 -13.12
N ARG A 278 0.11 -27.88 -12.59
CA ARG A 278 1.34 -28.42 -13.21
C ARG A 278 1.10 -28.73 -14.68
N ALA A 279 1.96 -28.18 -15.54
CA ALA A 279 2.14 -28.67 -16.90
C ALA A 279 2.49 -30.16 -16.84
N ARG A 280 1.65 -31.01 -17.44
CA ARG A 280 1.95 -32.42 -17.65
C ARG A 280 2.98 -32.51 -18.78
N SER A 281 4.14 -33.08 -18.46
CA SER A 281 5.14 -33.54 -19.41
C SER A 281 4.51 -34.54 -20.39
N ALA A 282 4.52 -34.22 -21.68
CA ALA A 282 4.22 -35.16 -22.74
C ALA A 282 5.53 -35.86 -23.15
N THR A 283 5.76 -37.04 -22.59
CA THR A 283 6.62 -38.05 -23.23
C THR A 283 5.93 -38.53 -24.49
N ARG A 284 6.45 -38.19 -25.67
CA ARG A 284 6.20 -38.94 -26.90
C ARG A 284 7.43 -39.81 -27.16
N GLY A 285 7.25 -41.10 -26.94
CA GLY A 285 8.14 -42.12 -27.46
C GLY A 285 7.71 -42.54 -28.87
N GLY A 286 8.70 -43.09 -29.57
CA GLY A 286 8.54 -44.04 -30.68
C GLY A 286 9.06 -43.52 -32.02
N PRO A 287 9.38 -44.42 -32.97
CA PRO A 287 9.81 -45.83 -32.85
C PRO A 287 11.33 -46.00 -32.92
#